data_AF-A0A3Q0JBH6-F1
#
_entry.id   AF-A0A3Q0JBH6-F1
#
_cell.length_a   1.000
_cell.length_b   1.000
_cell.length_c   1.000
_cell.angle_alpha   90.00
_cell.angle_beta   90.00
_cell.angle_gamma   90.00
#
_symmetry.space_group_name_H-M   'P 1'
#
loop_
_entity.id
_entity.type
_entity.pdbx_description
1 polymer ?
#
loop_
_entity_poly.entity_id
_entity_poly.type
_entity_poly.pdbx_seq_one_letter_code
_entity_poly.pdbx_strand_id
1 'polypeptide(L)'
;MGLIYDVRGRNIENAIHWSDNEGFAERARFNGKTTPAQLHLEGVQLTDEGVYRCRVDFKNTPTKNYQVNLSVIVPPYAMSVYNKQGEVKDSVIGPLEEGIGLTLSCEVRGGKSYCNL
;
A
#
# COMPACT_ATOMS: atom_id res chain seq x y z
N MET A 1 -16.72 6.40 2.72
CA MET A 1 -15.85 5.90 1.65
C MET A 1 -16.32 4.54 1.17
N GLY A 2 -16.90 4.48 -0.03
CA GLY A 2 -17.40 3.23 -0.61
C GLY A 2 -17.57 3.34 -2.11
N LEU A 3 -17.65 2.18 -2.76
CA LEU A 3 -17.93 2.06 -4.19
C LEU A 3 -19.02 1.01 -4.38
N ILE A 4 -19.96 1.27 -5.28
CA ILE A 4 -21.05 0.38 -5.65
C ILE A 4 -20.90 0.03 -7.14
N TYR A 5 -21.03 -1.27 -7.42
CA TYR A 5 -21.11 -1.83 -8.76
C TYR A 5 -22.37 -2.69 -8.85
N ASP A 6 -23.36 -2.24 -9.64
CA ASP A 6 -24.67 -2.90 -9.73
C ASP A 6 -25.00 -3.34 -11.16
N VAL A 7 -25.13 -4.66 -11.34
CA VAL A 7 -25.49 -5.33 -12.60
C VAL A 7 -26.89 -5.96 -12.58
N ARG A 8 -27.67 -5.74 -11.52
CA ARG A 8 -28.99 -6.37 -11.39
C ARG A 8 -29.93 -5.86 -12.47
N GLY A 9 -30.48 -6.80 -13.26
CA GLY A 9 -31.37 -6.48 -14.38
C GLY A 9 -30.66 -5.82 -15.57
N ARG A 10 -29.32 -5.83 -15.61
CA ARG A 10 -28.51 -5.19 -16.65
C ARG A 10 -27.43 -6.15 -17.15
N ASN A 11 -26.96 -5.93 -18.39
CA ASN A 11 -25.68 -6.51 -18.81
C ASN A 11 -24.55 -5.84 -18.01
N ILE A 12 -23.45 -6.56 -17.79
CA ILE A 12 -22.21 -6.04 -17.20
C ILE A 12 -21.72 -4.76 -17.91
N GLU A 13 -21.95 -4.60 -19.22
CA GLU A 13 -21.58 -3.40 -19.96
C GLU A 13 -22.35 -2.14 -19.53
N ASN A 14 -23.55 -2.34 -18.98
CA ASN A 14 -24.44 -1.29 -18.52
C ASN A 14 -24.52 -1.27 -16.99
N ALA A 15 -23.47 -1.72 -16.31
CA ALA A 15 -23.39 -1.69 -14.86
C ALA A 15 -23.47 -0.25 -14.35
N ILE A 16 -24.14 -0.05 -13.21
CA ILE A 16 -24.10 1.24 -12.51
C ILE A 16 -22.85 1.27 -11.64
N HIS A 17 -22.05 2.31 -11.83
CA HIS A 17 -20.88 2.61 -11.02
C HIS A 17 -21.15 3.85 -10.18
N TRP A 18 -20.92 3.76 -8.88
CA TRP A 18 -20.95 4.91 -7.98
C TRP A 18 -19.79 4.82 -7.02
N SER A 19 -19.10 5.93 -6.80
CA SER A 19 -17.97 6.05 -5.86
C SER A 19 -18.19 7.28 -5.00
N ASP A 20 -17.88 7.14 -3.71
CA ASP A 20 -17.97 8.22 -2.74
C ASP A 20 -16.89 9.28 -3.01
N ASN A 21 -17.33 10.55 -3.12
CA ASN A 21 -16.47 11.66 -3.51
C ASN A 21 -15.47 12.08 -2.41
N GLU A 22 -15.83 11.88 -1.14
CA GLU A 22 -14.94 12.22 -0.02
C GLU A 22 -13.86 11.15 0.24
N GLY A 23 -13.93 10.03 -0.46
CA GLY A 23 -13.00 8.92 -0.28
C GLY A 23 -12.19 8.63 -1.53
N PHE A 24 -12.72 7.76 -2.38
CA PHE A 24 -12.00 7.28 -3.55
C PHE A 24 -12.15 8.22 -4.74
N ALA A 25 -13.24 9.01 -4.78
CA ALA A 25 -13.61 9.81 -5.94
C ALA A 25 -13.44 8.99 -7.23
N GLU A 26 -12.66 9.48 -8.19
CA GLU A 26 -12.39 8.80 -9.46
C GLU A 26 -11.23 7.78 -9.41
N ARG A 27 -10.49 7.70 -8.30
CA ARG A 27 -9.31 6.82 -8.17
C ARG A 27 -9.66 5.35 -8.03
N ALA A 28 -10.86 5.01 -7.57
CA ALA A 28 -11.30 3.62 -7.44
C ALA A 28 -12.29 3.21 -8.52
N ARG A 29 -12.05 2.07 -9.15
CA ARG A 29 -12.95 1.45 -10.13
C ARG A 29 -13.05 -0.04 -9.89
N PHE A 30 -14.27 -0.57 -9.86
CA PHE A 30 -14.49 -2.02 -9.81
C PHE A 30 -14.68 -2.58 -11.21
N ASN A 31 -13.96 -3.66 -11.51
CA ASN A 31 -14.06 -4.40 -12.76
C ASN A 31 -14.66 -5.78 -12.50
N GLY A 32 -15.94 -5.94 -12.87
CA GLY A 32 -16.66 -7.21 -12.78
C GLY A 32 -16.43 -8.17 -13.95
N LYS A 33 -15.67 -7.77 -15.00
CA LYS A 33 -15.39 -8.60 -16.18
C LYS A 33 -14.21 -9.55 -15.99
N THR A 34 -13.35 -9.29 -15.00
CA THR A 34 -12.16 -10.11 -14.73
C THR A 34 -12.50 -11.30 -13.83
N THR A 35 -11.70 -12.36 -13.92
CA THR A 35 -11.78 -13.53 -13.02
C THR A 35 -10.43 -13.70 -12.32
N PRO A 36 -10.31 -13.38 -11.02
CA PRO A 36 -11.36 -12.85 -10.14
C PRO A 36 -11.74 -11.40 -10.46
N ALA A 37 -12.90 -10.94 -10.00
CA ALA A 37 -13.31 -9.54 -10.11
C ALA A 37 -12.37 -8.66 -9.27
N GLN A 38 -12.03 -7.47 -9.76
CA GLN A 38 -10.97 -6.64 -9.19
C GLN A 38 -11.47 -5.25 -8.80
N LEU A 39 -10.99 -4.76 -7.64
CA LEU A 39 -11.02 -3.35 -7.30
C LEU A 39 -9.67 -2.75 -7.72
N HIS A 40 -9.72 -1.80 -8.66
CA HIS A 40 -8.56 -1.02 -9.06
C HIS A 40 -8.54 0.29 -8.28
N LEU A 41 -7.41 0.63 -7.66
CA LEU A 41 -7.19 1.87 -6.92
C LEU A 41 -5.93 2.55 -7.46
N GLU A 42 -6.10 3.69 -8.12
CA GLU A 42 -5.03 4.48 -8.71
C GLU A 42 -4.44 5.47 -7.69
N GLY A 43 -3.11 5.64 -7.72
CA GLY A 43 -2.41 6.58 -6.82
C GLY A 43 -2.67 6.28 -5.36
N VAL A 44 -2.31 5.07 -4.90
CA VAL A 44 -2.47 4.62 -3.50
C VAL A 44 -1.74 5.56 -2.55
N GLN A 45 -2.45 6.01 -1.52
CA GLN A 45 -1.95 6.93 -0.49
C GLN A 45 -1.85 6.23 0.86
N LEU A 46 -1.10 6.82 1.80
CA LEU A 46 -0.95 6.26 3.15
C LEU A 46 -2.27 6.13 3.89
N THR A 47 -3.20 7.06 3.65
CA THR A 47 -4.55 7.10 4.21
C THR A 47 -5.49 6.04 3.63
N ASP A 48 -5.11 5.40 2.52
CA ASP A 48 -5.86 4.27 1.96
C ASP A 48 -5.57 2.96 2.74
N GLU A 49 -4.57 2.92 3.62
CA GLU A 49 -4.27 1.73 4.45
C GLU A 49 -5.44 1.36 5.36
N GLY A 50 -5.80 0.08 5.37
CA GLY A 50 -6.85 -0.44 6.25
C GLY A 50 -7.55 -1.69 5.73
N VAL A 51 -8.64 -2.06 6.41
CA VAL A 51 -9.45 -3.23 6.06
C VAL A 51 -10.61 -2.83 5.15
N TYR A 52 -10.62 -3.40 3.96
CA TYR A 52 -11.65 -3.22 2.95
C TYR A 52 -12.67 -4.33 3.05
N ARG A 53 -13.96 -3.98 2.94
CA ARG A 53 -15.06 -4.95 2.92
C ARG A 53 -15.71 -4.98 1.54
N CYS A 54 -15.66 -6.14 0.88
CA CYS A 54 -16.44 -6.39 -0.32
C CYS A 54 -17.72 -7.16 0.06
N ARG A 55 -18.87 -6.55 -0.19
CA ARG A 55 -20.19 -7.15 0.00
C ARG A 55 -20.81 -7.44 -1.36
N VAL A 56 -21.19 -8.69 -1.59
CA VAL A 56 -21.82 -9.13 -2.84
C VAL A 56 -23.20 -9.67 -2.54
N ASP A 57 -24.23 -8.95 -3.00
CA ASP A 57 -25.63 -9.36 -2.87
C ASP A 57 -26.06 -10.12 -4.14
N PHE A 58 -26.49 -11.38 -3.98
CA PHE A 58 -27.01 -12.21 -5.06
C PHE A 58 -28.54 -12.27 -5.03
N LYS A 59 -29.17 -12.59 -6.17
CA LYS A 59 -30.63 -12.66 -6.28
C LYS A 59 -31.23 -13.83 -5.49
N ASN A 60 -30.61 -15.01 -5.60
CA ASN A 60 -31.16 -16.28 -5.09
C ASN A 60 -30.25 -16.99 -4.08
N THR A 61 -29.10 -16.40 -3.74
CA THR A 61 -28.14 -16.98 -2.81
C THR A 61 -27.77 -15.96 -1.74
N PRO A 62 -27.29 -16.40 -0.56
CA PRO A 62 -26.92 -15.48 0.51
C PRO A 62 -25.83 -14.49 0.10
N THR A 63 -25.88 -13.29 0.69
CA THR A 63 -24.84 -12.27 0.56
C THR A 63 -23.50 -12.81 1.01
N LYS A 64 -22.47 -12.64 0.17
CA LYS A 64 -21.08 -12.96 0.54
C LYS A 64 -20.37 -11.70 1.00
N ASN A 65 -19.53 -11.85 2.02
CA ASN A 65 -18.71 -10.77 2.56
C ASN A 65 -17.26 -11.21 2.56
N TYR A 66 -16.38 -10.36 2.02
CA TYR A 66 -14.95 -10.57 2.00
C TYR A 66 -14.29 -9.40 2.71
N GLN A 67 -13.23 -9.68 3.45
CA GLN A 67 -12.36 -8.66 4.04
C GLN A 67 -10.97 -8.79 3.43
N VAL A 68 -10.41 -7.66 3.03
CA VAL A 68 -9.06 -7.56 2.46
C VAL A 68 -8.30 -6.52 3.23
N ASN A 69 -7.10 -6.86 3.72
CA ASN A 69 -6.23 -5.90 4.38
C ASN A 69 -5.30 -5.26 3.35
N LEU A 70 -5.40 -3.95 3.18
CA LEU A 70 -4.48 -3.17 2.36
C LEU A 70 -3.42 -2.56 3.26
N SER A 71 -2.18 -3.08 3.18
CA SER A 71 -1.01 -2.47 3.82
C SER A 71 -0.27 -1.60 2.81
N VAL A 72 0.04 -0.36 3.17
CA VAL A 72 0.76 0.57 2.29
C VAL A 72 2.21 0.67 2.75
N ILE A 73 3.13 0.27 1.88
CA ILE A 73 4.57 0.33 2.13
C ILE A 73 5.11 1.64 1.56
N VAL A 74 5.81 2.40 2.39
CA VAL A 74 6.48 3.64 1.96
C VAL A 74 8.00 3.37 1.96
N PRO A 75 8.68 3.44 0.79
CA PRO A 75 10.12 3.25 0.75
C PRO A 75 10.84 4.40 1.47
N PRO A 76 11.98 4.14 2.13
CA PRO A 76 12.80 5.20 2.68
C PRO A 76 13.37 6.09 1.57
N TYR A 77 13.51 7.38 1.84
CA TYR A 77 14.07 8.34 0.88
C TYR A 77 15.54 8.68 1.17
N ALA A 78 16.05 8.34 2.35
CA ALA A 78 17.43 8.62 2.74
C ALA A 78 18.01 7.50 3.59
N MET A 79 19.29 7.22 3.35
CA MET A 79 20.11 6.27 4.10
C MET A 79 21.49 6.91 4.32
N SER A 80 21.99 6.85 5.55
CA SER A 80 23.29 7.42 5.91
C SER A 80 24.03 6.49 6.86
N VAL A 81 25.32 6.27 6.60
CA VAL A 81 26.19 5.46 7.44
C VAL A 81 27.10 6.37 8.25
N TYR A 82 27.17 6.12 9.55
CA TYR A 82 27.95 6.89 10.51
C TYR A 82 29.02 6.03 11.16
N ASN A 83 30.19 6.62 11.42
CA ASN A 83 31.20 6.04 12.30
C ASN A 83 30.94 6.42 13.78
N LYS A 84 31.77 5.93 14.70
CA LYS A 84 31.69 6.26 16.14
C LYS A 84 31.76 7.77 16.43
N GLN A 85 32.37 8.55 15.54
CA GLN A 85 32.51 9.99 15.66
C GLN A 85 31.29 10.76 15.10
N GLY A 86 30.29 10.06 14.54
CA GLY A 86 29.11 10.67 13.94
C GLY A 86 29.33 11.26 12.54
N GLU A 87 30.45 10.92 11.88
CA GLU A 87 30.70 11.37 10.51
C GLU A 87 29.88 10.56 9.51
N VAL A 88 29.13 11.25 8.65
CA VAL A 88 28.44 10.65 7.50
C VAL A 88 29.49 10.23 6.47
N LYS A 89 29.48 8.96 6.06
CA LYS A 89 30.34 8.46 4.98
C LYS A 89 29.47 7.86 3.87
N ASP A 90 29.69 8.34 2.65
CA ASP A 90 28.89 7.92 1.48
C ASP A 90 29.36 6.60 0.85
N SER A 91 30.63 6.20 1.02
CA SER A 91 31.11 4.95 0.37
C SER A 91 32.39 4.32 0.94
N VAL A 92 33.29 5.06 1.60
CA VAL A 92 34.58 4.53 2.08
C VAL A 92 34.85 4.97 3.51
N ILE A 93 35.21 4.01 4.36
CA ILE A 93 35.62 4.22 5.75
C ILE A 93 37.09 3.85 5.88
N GLY A 94 37.94 4.82 6.20
CA GLY A 94 39.37 4.60 6.41
C GLY A 94 40.20 5.87 6.19
N PRO A 95 41.53 5.79 6.38
CA PRO A 95 42.29 4.62 6.84
C PRO A 95 42.07 4.29 8.34
N LEU A 96 42.16 3.01 8.70
CA LEU A 96 41.97 2.50 10.06
C LEU A 96 43.26 1.79 10.51
N GLU A 97 43.66 1.96 11.77
CA GLU A 97 44.80 1.24 12.35
C GLU A 97 44.44 -0.21 12.69
N GLU A 98 45.39 -1.12 12.53
CA GLU A 98 45.19 -2.52 12.91
C GLU A 98 45.00 -2.65 14.43
N GLY A 99 44.05 -3.50 14.85
CA GLY A 99 43.73 -3.73 16.26
C GLY A 99 42.64 -2.82 16.85
N ILE A 100 42.15 -1.81 16.11
CA ILE A 100 41.05 -0.96 16.58
C ILE A 100 39.67 -1.57 16.28
N GLY A 101 38.74 -1.45 17.23
CA GLY A 101 37.36 -1.88 17.04
C GLY A 101 36.55 -0.89 16.21
N LEU A 102 36.06 -1.31 15.04
CA LEU A 102 35.18 -0.53 14.17
C LEU A 102 33.71 -0.67 14.60
N THR A 103 32.99 0.45 14.71
CA THR A 103 31.53 0.44 14.89
C THR A 103 30.91 1.42 13.90
N LEU A 104 29.90 0.93 13.19
CA LEU A 104 29.15 1.68 12.21
C LEU A 104 27.68 1.69 12.61
N SER A 105 27.03 2.81 12.40
CA SER A 105 25.58 2.96 12.56
C SER A 105 24.97 3.29 11.21
N CYS A 106 23.89 2.61 10.85
CA CYS A 106 23.11 2.95 9.66
C CYS A 106 21.80 3.60 10.12
N GLU A 107 21.52 4.79 9.60
CA GLU A 107 20.24 5.47 9.81
C GLU A 107 19.48 5.50 8.49
N VAL A 108 18.22 5.06 8.54
CA VAL A 108 17.30 5.07 7.41
C VAL A 108 16.11 5.96 7.77
N ARG A 109 15.78 6.92 6.90
CA ARG A 109 14.71 7.90 7.15
C ARG A 109 13.59 7.80 6.13
N GLY A 110 12.37 8.09 6.59
CA GLY A 110 11.20 8.31 5.74
C GLY A 110 10.45 7.09 5.25
N GLY A 111 10.84 5.88 5.67
CA GLY A 111 10.13 4.66 5.32
C GLY A 111 8.97 4.36 6.29
N LYS A 112 7.94 3.67 5.79
CA LYS A 112 6.90 3.00 6.59
C LYS A 112 6.91 1.53 6.23
N SER A 113 7.14 0.70 7.24
CA SER A 113 7.39 -0.75 7.20
C SER A 113 8.83 -1.11 6.75
N TYR A 114 9.40 -2.13 7.42
CA TYR A 114 10.77 -2.67 7.26
C TYR A 114 11.95 -1.80 7.72
N CYS A 115 12.14 -1.68 9.04
CA CYS A 115 13.49 -1.59 9.61
C CYS A 115 13.82 -2.72 10.62
N ASN A 116 12.92 -3.69 10.88
CA ASN A 116 13.14 -4.80 11.84
C ASN A 116 12.32 -6.07 11.51
N LEU A 117 12.38 -6.57 10.27
CA LEU A 117 12.06 -7.96 9.93
C LEU A 117 13.28 -8.60 9.29
#